data_AF-A0A2V7JLW5-F1
#
_entry.id   AF-A0A2V7JLW5-F1
#
_cell.length_a   1.000
_cell.length_b   1.000
_cell.length_c   1.000
_cell.angle_alpha   90.00
_cell.angle_beta   90.00
_cell.angle_gamma   90.00
#
_symmetry.space_group_name_H-M   'P 1'
#
loop_
_entity.id
_entity.type
_entity.pdbx_description
1 polymer ?
#
loop_
_entity_poly.entity_id
_entity_poly.type
_entity_poly.pdbx_seq_one_letter_code
_entity_poly.pdbx_strand_id
1 'polypeptide(L)' 'IAYTPHPHEAFEAVRSGRAAAAVLLNPTKVEQVFAVADAGDVMPPKSTYFVPKVPSGLVLRAAG' A
#
# COMPACT_ATOMS: atom_id res chain seq x y z
N ILE A 1 -3.97 13.51 -8.06
CA ILE A 1 -3.43 13.01 -6.77
C ILE A 1 -2.50 11.85 -7.10
N ALA A 2 -1.26 11.89 -6.60
CA ALA A 2 -0.24 10.87 -6.85
C ALA A 2 0.11 10.12 -5.56
N TYR A 3 0.60 8.88 -5.69
CA TYR A 3 0.97 8.02 -4.57
C TYR A 3 2.37 7.45 -4.82
N THR A 4 3.20 7.44 -3.79
CA THR A 4 4.52 6.81 -3.81
C THR A 4 4.78 6.10 -2.47
N PRO A 5 5.35 4.88 -2.47
CA PRO A 5 5.82 4.24 -1.25
C PRO A 5 7.19 4.80 -0.80
N HIS A 6 7.83 5.67 -1.59
CA HIS A 6 9.18 6.18 -1.34
C HIS A 6 9.11 7.63 -0.82
N PRO A 7 9.47 7.87 0.46
CA PRO A 7 9.39 9.22 1.04
C PRO A 7 10.20 10.28 0.26
N HIS A 8 11.36 9.89 -0.28
CA HIS A 8 12.20 10.78 -1.07
C HIS A 8 11.48 11.35 -2.31
N GLU A 9 10.68 10.54 -3.02
CA GLU A 9 9.93 11.01 -4.17
C GLU A 9 8.86 12.04 -3.79
N ALA A 10 8.23 11.86 -2.62
CA ALA A 10 7.25 12.81 -2.09
C ALA A 10 7.92 14.14 -1.70
N PHE A 11 9.09 14.10 -1.06
CA PHE A 11 9.86 15.31 -0.74
C PHE A 11 10.26 16.06 -2.01
N GLU A 12 10.79 15.35 -3.02
CA GLU A 12 11.18 15.97 -4.28
C GLU A 12 9.99 16.56 -5.03
N ALA A 13 8.81 15.94 -4.96
CA ALA A 13 7.61 16.49 -5.59
C ALA A 13 7.24 17.87 -5.02
N VAL A 14 7.34 18.04 -3.70
CA VAL A 14 7.10 19.34 -3.05
C VAL A 14 8.22 20.32 -3.34
N ARG A 15 9.49 19.91 -3.18
CA ARG A 15 10.66 20.78 -3.38
C ARG A 15 10.77 21.34 -4.79
N SER A 16 10.38 20.55 -5.80
CA SER A 16 10.40 20.96 -7.21
C SER A 16 9.15 21.72 -7.66
N GLY A 17 8.16 21.93 -6.79
CA GLY A 17 6.89 22.58 -7.12
C GLY A 17 5.93 21.72 -7.94
N ARG A 18 6.23 20.43 -8.18
CA ARG A 18 5.34 19.47 -8.85
C ARG A 18 4.12 19.11 -8.01
N ALA A 19 4.21 19.26 -6.69
CA ALA A 19 3.11 19.12 -5.75
C ALA A 19 3.11 20.29 -4.76
N ALA A 20 1.92 20.79 -4.41
CA ALA A 20 1.79 21.84 -3.40
C ALA A 20 2.05 21.35 -1.97
N ALA A 21 1.76 20.07 -1.70
CA ALA A 21 1.95 19.43 -0.39
C ALA A 21 2.06 17.91 -0.55
N ALA A 22 2.59 17.25 0.50
CA ALA A 22 2.62 15.80 0.64
C ALA A 22 2.19 15.39 2.06
N VAL A 23 1.48 14.27 2.18
CA VAL A 23 1.08 13.67 3.46
C VAL A 23 1.79 12.35 3.62
N LEU A 24 2.57 12.21 4.71
CA LEU A 24 3.27 10.98 5.06
C LEU A 24 2.47 10.24 6.12
N LEU A 25 2.25 8.95 5.91
CA LEU A 25 1.54 8.08 6.84
C LEU A 25 2.50 7.07 7.45
N ASN A 26 2.25 6.68 8.69
CA ASN A 26 2.97 5.57 9.31
C ASN A 26 2.66 4.28 8.54
N PRO A 27 3.65 3.40 8.35
CA PRO A 27 3.42 2.12 7.70
C PRO A 27 2.45 1.26 8.52
N THR A 28 1.49 0.66 7.83
CA THR A 28 0.57 -0.32 8.43
C THR A 28 1.35 -1.55 8.86
N LYS A 29 1.21 -1.98 10.11
CA LYS A 29 1.85 -3.21 10.60
C LYS A 29 1.15 -4.43 10.03
N VAL A 30 1.90 -5.52 9.84
CA VAL A 30 1.37 -6.77 9.27
C VAL A 30 0.25 -7.34 10.14
N GLU A 31 0.37 -7.24 11.46
CA GLU A 31 -0.64 -7.72 12.41
C GLU A 31 -1.98 -6.99 12.25
N GLN A 32 -1.95 -5.71 11.87
CA GLN A 32 -3.17 -4.94 11.61
C GLN A 32 -3.86 -5.39 10.32
N VAL A 33 -3.08 -5.79 9.31
CA VAL A 33 -3.63 -6.32 8.05
C VAL A 33 -4.37 -7.63 8.32
N PHE A 34 -3.78 -8.53 9.11
CA PHE A 34 -4.43 -9.77 9.51
C PHE A 34 -5.69 -9.52 10.32
N ALA A 35 -5.65 -8.63 11.31
CA ALA A 35 -6.82 -8.31 12.13
C ALA A 35 -8.01 -7.79 11.30
N VAL A 36 -7.77 -6.97 10.27
CA VAL A 36 -8.82 -6.49 9.35
C VAL A 36 -9.38 -7.64 8.49
N ALA A 37 -8.51 -8.53 7.98
CA ALA A 37 -8.94 -9.68 7.20
C ALA A 37 -9.74 -10.70 8.03
N ASP A 38 -9.31 -10.97 9.26
CA ASP A 38 -9.99 -11.87 10.21
C ASP A 38 -11.38 -11.34 10.60
N ALA A 39 -11.56 -10.01 10.60
CA ALA A 39 -12.85 -9.37 10.79
C ALA A 39 -13.79 -9.45 9.56
N GLY A 40 -13.30 -9.95 8.42
CA GLY A 40 -14.04 -9.95 7.15
C GLY A 40 -14.10 -8.59 6.45
N ASP A 41 -13.29 -7.62 6.91
CA ASP A 41 -13.23 -6.26 6.38
C ASP A 41 -12.16 -6.09 5.29
N VAL A 42 -12.19 -4.95 4.62
CA VAL A 42 -11.25 -4.59 3.54
C VAL A 42 -10.40 -3.40 3.95
N MET A 43 -9.09 -3.51 3.76
CA MET A 43 -8.15 -2.42 3.96
C MET A 43 -8.48 -1.22 3.04
N PRO A 44 -8.37 0.04 3.52
CA PRO A 44 -8.53 1.21 2.66
C PRO A 44 -7.58 1.17 1.45
N PRO A 45 -7.98 1.71 0.29
CA PRO A 45 -7.13 1.70 -0.90
C PRO A 45 -5.81 2.43 -0.65
N LYS A 46 -4.70 1.82 -1.10
CA LYS A 46 -3.32 2.38 -0.99
C LYS A 46 -2.80 2.53 0.45
N SER A 47 -3.41 1.84 1.43
CA SER A 47 -2.93 1.79 2.82
C SER A 47 -1.76 0.83 3.07
N THR A 48 -1.46 -0.05 2.11
CA THR A 48 -0.39 -1.05 2.17
C THR A 48 0.36 -1.14 0.84
N TYR A 49 1.63 -1.55 0.90
CA TYR A 49 2.49 -1.76 -0.28
C TYR A 49 3.30 -3.04 -0.09
N PHE A 50 2.90 -4.12 -0.77
CA PHE A 50 3.56 -5.43 -0.72
C PHE A 50 4.50 -5.65 -1.91
N VAL A 51 5.68 -6.19 -1.65
CA VAL A 51 6.67 -6.59 -2.67
C VAL A 51 7.19 -8.00 -2.36
N PRO A 52 7.21 -8.92 -3.35
CA PRO A 52 6.59 -8.77 -4.67
C PRO A 52 5.07 -8.67 -4.55
N LYS A 53 4.43 -7.99 -5.51
CA LYS A 53 2.97 -8.05 -5.60
C LYS A 53 2.58 -9.48 -5.92
N VAL A 54 1.54 -9.97 -5.26
CA VAL A 54 0.96 -11.27 -5.58
C VAL A 54 0.60 -11.24 -7.08
N PRO A 55 1.12 -12.18 -7.89
CA PRO A 55 0.81 -12.18 -9.31
C PRO A 55 -0.70 -12.36 -9.49
N SER A 56 -1.33 -11.44 -10.20
CA SER A 56 -2.73 -11.60 -10.60
C SER A 56 -2.85 -12.78 -11.57
N GLY A 57 -3.89 -13.60 -11.42
CA GLY A 57 -4.16 -14.73 -12.32
C GLY A 57 -3.58 -16.08 -11.88
N LEU A 58 -2.97 -16.16 -10.69
CA LEU A 58 -2.60 -17.44 -10.07
C LEU A 58 -3.87 -18.14 -9.56
N VAL A 59 -4.27 -19.23 -10.22
CA VAL A 59 -5.39 -20.09 -9.79
C VAL A 59 -4.82 -21.21 -8.93
N LEU A 60 -5.08 -21.17 -7.62
CA LEU A 60 -4.79 -22.28 -6.72
C LEU A 60 -5.96 -23.27 -6.79
N ARG A 61 -5.70 -24.47 -7.31
CA ARG A 61 -6.63 -25.61 -7.21
C ARG A 61 -6.17 -26.50 -6.06
N ALA A 62 -7.08 -26.83 -5.14
CA ALA A 62 -6.79 -27.82 -4.12
C ALA A 62 -6.46 -29.17 -4.77
N ALA A 63 -5.35 -29.77 -4.38
CA ALA A 63 -5.05 -31.16 -4.75
C ALA A 63 -6.05 -32.05 -4.01
N GLY A 64 -6.99 -32.62 -4.75
CA GLY A 64 -7.79 -33.75 -4.29
C GLY A 64 -7.01 -35.04 -4.41
#